data_AF-A0A8C2T1U1-F1
#
_entry.id   AF-A0A8C2T1U1-F1
#
_cell.length_a   1.000
_cell.length_b   1.000
_cell.length_c   1.000
_cell.angle_alpha   90.00
_cell.angle_beta   90.00
_cell.angle_gamma   90.00
#
_symmetry.space_group_name_H-M   'P 1'
#
loop_
_entity.id
_entity.type
_entity.pdbx_description
1 polymer ?
#
loop_
_entity_poly.entity_id
_entity_poly.type
_entity_poly.pdbx_seq_one_letter_code
_entity_poly.pdbx_strand_id
1 'polypeptide(L)'
;CRRVGPAMELSATASYRAAVPPRAACVYSSCYCEENVWKLCEYIRSQDRHPVEDFYAVFISNDRRMVSGLRSECAGGCEMWLL
;
A
#
# COMPACT_ATOMS: atom_id res chain seq x y z
N CYS A 1 0.61 -36.63 34.04
CA CYS A 1 -0.06 -36.95 32.75
C CYS A 1 -0.63 -35.66 32.12
N ARG A 2 0.22 -34.88 31.44
CA ARG A 2 -0.21 -33.70 30.66
C ARG A 2 -0.55 -34.17 29.25
N ARG A 3 -1.79 -33.96 28.83
CA ARG A 3 -2.20 -34.04 27.43
C ARG A 3 -1.79 -32.72 26.78
N VAL A 4 -0.71 -32.73 26.00
CA VAL A 4 -0.37 -31.62 25.10
C VAL A 4 -1.18 -31.85 23.83
N GLY A 5 -2.15 -30.98 23.55
CA GLY A 5 -2.89 -30.97 22.29
C GLY A 5 -1.97 -30.61 21.12
N PRO A 6 -2.37 -30.87 19.87
CA PRO A 6 -1.54 -30.54 18.71
C PRO A 6 -1.28 -29.03 18.69
N ALA A 7 -0.01 -28.68 18.52
CA ALA A 7 0.42 -27.31 18.29
C ALA A 7 -0.36 -26.76 17.08
N MET A 8 -1.02 -25.63 17.28
CA MET A 8 -1.65 -24.85 16.23
C MET A 8 -0.57 -24.46 15.23
N GLU A 9 -0.58 -25.15 14.09
CA GLU A 9 0.35 -24.98 12.97
C GLU A 9 0.22 -23.55 12.42
N LEU A 10 1.13 -22.68 12.84
CA LEU A 10 1.32 -21.36 12.23
C LEU A 10 1.93 -21.61 10.84
N SER A 11 1.06 -21.68 9.82
CA SER A 11 1.45 -21.81 8.42
C SER A 11 2.28 -20.61 7.98
N ALA A 12 3.59 -20.73 8.14
CA ALA A 12 4.59 -19.80 7.64
C ALA A 12 5.05 -20.26 6.25
N THR A 13 4.27 -19.97 5.19
CA THR A 13 4.74 -19.82 3.79
C THR A 13 3.61 -19.44 2.83
N ALA A 14 2.99 -18.28 3.01
CA ALA A 14 2.48 -17.53 1.87
C ALA A 14 3.48 -16.41 1.62
N SER A 15 4.39 -16.58 0.65
CA SER A 15 5.27 -15.49 0.25
C SER A 15 4.39 -14.37 -0.28
N TYR A 16 4.30 -13.26 0.46
CA TYR A 16 3.59 -12.08 -0.01
C TYR A 16 4.27 -11.64 -1.31
N ARG A 17 3.53 -11.62 -2.41
CA ARG A 17 4.05 -11.16 -3.68
C ARG A 17 3.42 -9.81 -3.97
N ALA A 18 4.24 -8.76 -3.97
CA ALA A 18 3.81 -7.39 -4.18
C ALA A 18 2.87 -7.26 -5.39
N ALA A 19 1.81 -6.46 -5.24
CA ALA A 19 0.85 -6.18 -6.30
C ALA A 19 1.38 -5.15 -7.32
N VAL A 20 2.36 -4.35 -6.90
CA VAL A 20 2.96 -3.24 -7.67
C VAL A 20 4.45 -3.51 -7.94
N PRO A 21 5.05 -2.87 -8.96
CA PRO A 21 6.47 -3.02 -9.25
C PRO A 21 7.34 -2.41 -8.13
N PRO A 22 8.66 -2.69 -8.12
CA PRO A 22 9.59 -2.03 -7.22
C PRO A 22 9.53 -0.50 -7.36
N ARG A 23 9.75 0.24 -6.25
CA ARG A 23 9.65 1.73 -6.22
C ARG A 23 10.34 2.42 -7.40
N ALA A 24 11.55 1.98 -7.76
CA ALA A 24 12.33 2.57 -8.84
C ALA A 24 11.72 2.40 -10.24
N ALA A 25 10.77 1.47 -10.41
CA ALA A 25 10.06 1.20 -11.65
C ALA A 25 8.64 1.79 -11.65
N CYS A 26 8.19 2.41 -10.56
CA CYS A 26 6.91 3.12 -10.53
C CYS A 26 7.03 4.47 -11.23
N VAL A 27 5.98 4.85 -11.97
CA VAL A 27 5.83 6.25 -12.42
C VAL A 27 5.63 7.12 -11.19
N TYR A 28 6.47 8.14 -11.03
CA TYR A 28 6.44 9.03 -9.88
C TYR A 28 6.71 10.47 -10.28
N SER A 29 5.80 11.36 -9.86
CA SER A 29 5.95 12.81 -9.93
C SER A 29 5.76 13.41 -8.54
N SER A 30 6.73 14.21 -8.08
CA SER A 30 6.65 14.86 -6.75
C SER A 30 5.46 15.82 -6.68
N CYS A 31 4.80 15.90 -5.53
CA CYS A 31 3.57 16.70 -5.30
C CYS A 31 2.32 16.28 -6.09
N TYR A 32 2.37 15.18 -6.85
CA TYR A 32 1.26 14.63 -7.62
C TYR A 32 0.89 13.23 -7.08
N CYS A 33 0.60 13.15 -5.78
CA CYS A 33 0.35 11.87 -5.11
C CYS A 33 -0.91 11.17 -5.65
N GLU A 34 -1.93 11.94 -6.06
CA GLU A 34 -3.15 11.39 -6.63
C GLU A 34 -2.89 10.69 -7.96
N GLU A 35 -2.13 11.34 -8.86
CA GLU A 35 -1.74 10.75 -10.15
C GLU A 35 -0.82 9.54 -9.98
N ASN A 36 0.11 9.58 -9.01
CA ASN A 36 1.00 8.46 -8.73
C ASN A 36 0.20 7.22 -8.27
N VAL A 37 -0.80 7.41 -7.40
CA VAL A 37 -1.70 6.33 -6.94
C VAL A 37 -2.58 5.82 -8.06
N TRP A 38 -3.16 6.72 -8.86
CA TRP A 38 -3.95 6.35 -10.03
C TRP A 38 -3.17 5.42 -10.98
N LYS A 39 -1.89 5.73 -11.23
CA LYS A 39 -1.00 4.91 -12.06
C LYS A 39 -0.73 3.52 -11.47
N LEU A 40 -0.68 3.39 -10.14
CA LEU A 40 -0.58 2.08 -9.48
C LEU A 40 -1.86 1.27 -9.65
N CYS A 41 -3.03 1.88 -9.47
CA CYS A 41 -4.32 1.22 -9.69
C CYS A 41 -4.48 0.77 -11.15
N GLU A 42 -4.07 1.61 -12.10
CA GLU A 42 -4.04 1.27 -13.53
C GLU A 42 -3.17 0.04 -13.79
N TYR A 43 -1.97 0.00 -13.19
CA TYR A 43 -1.07 -1.15 -13.28
C TYR A 43 -1.71 -2.41 -12.72
N ILE A 44 -2.21 -2.38 -11.47
CA ILE A 44 -2.82 -3.55 -10.82
C ILE A 44 -3.96 -4.11 -11.68
N ARG A 45 -4.84 -3.24 -12.19
CA ARG A 45 -5.96 -3.62 -13.05
C ARG A 45 -5.50 -4.27 -14.35
N SER A 46 -4.36 -3.87 -14.90
CA SER A 46 -3.79 -4.46 -16.12
C SER A 46 -3.14 -5.84 -15.91
N GLN A 47 -2.76 -6.18 -14.68
CA GLN A 47 -2.07 -7.45 -14.38
C GLN A 47 -3.03 -8.63 -14.21
N ASP A 48 -4.33 -8.38 -14.01
CA ASP A 48 -5.40 -9.38 -13.77
C ASP A 48 -5.07 -10.42 -12.68
N ARG A 49 -4.16 -10.06 -11.78
CA ARG A 49 -3.62 -10.94 -10.73
C ARG A 49 -4.37 -10.81 -9.41
N HIS A 50 -4.94 -9.63 -9.18
CA HIS A 50 -5.70 -9.28 -7.99
C HIS A 50 -6.90 -8.43 -8.43
N PRO A 51 -8.09 -8.64 -7.83
CA PRO A 51 -9.22 -7.73 -8.01
C PRO A 51 -8.80 -6.32 -7.63
N VAL A 52 -9.10 -5.31 -8.44
CA VAL A 52 -8.77 -3.93 -8.08
C VAL A 52 -9.61 -3.46 -6.88
N GLU A 53 -10.74 -4.12 -6.65
CA GLU A 53 -11.67 -3.92 -5.56
C GLU A 53 -11.07 -4.27 -4.19
N ASP A 54 -9.98 -5.04 -4.17
CA ASP A 54 -9.24 -5.36 -2.94
C ASP A 54 -8.27 -4.25 -2.51
N PHE A 55 -8.06 -3.21 -3.35
CA PHE A 55 -7.11 -2.13 -3.09
C PHE A 55 -7.82 -0.81 -2.79
N TYR A 56 -7.30 -0.08 -1.82
CA TYR A 56 -7.89 1.18 -1.38
C TYR A 56 -6.89 2.32 -1.48
N ALA A 57 -7.31 3.38 -2.17
CA ALA A 57 -6.61 4.65 -2.20
C ALA A 57 -7.03 5.48 -0.97
N VAL A 58 -6.11 5.71 -0.02
CA VAL A 58 -6.41 6.41 1.24
C VAL A 58 -5.81 7.81 1.25
N PHE A 59 -6.66 8.81 1.03
CA PHE A 59 -6.31 10.22 1.09
C PHE A 59 -6.24 10.70 2.54
N ILE A 60 -5.06 11.15 2.97
CA ILE A 60 -4.87 11.70 4.30
C ILE A 60 -4.72 13.22 4.16
N SER A 61 -5.71 13.91 4.70
CA SER A 61 -5.76 15.36 4.79
C SER A 61 -6.42 15.75 6.11
N ASN A 62 -6.21 16.99 6.55
CA ASN A 62 -6.98 17.58 7.65
C ASN A 62 -7.61 18.89 7.18
N ASP A 63 -8.50 19.47 7.98
CA ASP A 63 -9.20 20.71 7.63
C ASP A 63 -8.25 21.88 7.33
N ARG A 64 -7.05 21.85 7.90
CA ARG A 64 -6.02 22.87 7.70
C ARG A 64 -5.09 22.56 6.52
N ARG A 65 -5.30 21.43 5.82
CA ARG A 65 -4.44 20.88 4.77
C ARG A 65 -2.95 20.88 5.17
N MET A 66 -2.70 20.62 6.45
CA MET A 66 -1.38 20.60 7.06
C MET A 66 -1.27 19.30 7.85
N VAL A 67 -1.04 18.21 7.15
CA VAL A 67 -0.65 16.96 7.81
C VAL A 67 0.86 17.02 8.05
N SER A 68 1.28 17.06 9.32
CA SER A 68 2.69 17.03 9.71
C SER A 68 3.15 15.58 9.80
N GLY A 69 4.01 15.16 8.88
CA GLY A 69 4.29 13.75 8.62
C GLY A 69 5.19 13.04 9.65
N LEU A 70 4.79 11.84 10.01
CA LEU A 70 5.70 10.75 10.37
C LEU A 70 6.43 10.33 9.06
N ARG A 71 7.78 10.32 9.07
CA ARG A 71 8.72 9.99 7.97
C ARG A 71 8.11 9.95 6.54
N SER A 72 7.86 11.14 5.98
CA SER A 72 7.58 11.35 4.55
C SER A 72 8.79 12.00 3.86
N GLU A 73 9.10 11.60 2.62
CA GLU A 73 10.15 12.21 1.78
C GLU A 73 9.72 13.56 1.16
N CYS A 74 8.45 13.98 1.35
CA CYS A 74 7.90 15.21 0.78
C CYS A 74 7.44 16.19 1.88
N ALA A 75 7.96 17.41 1.86
CA ALA A 75 7.64 18.49 2.81
C ALA A 75 6.35 19.28 2.43
N GLY A 76 5.33 18.60 1.92
CA GLY A 76 4.07 19.21 1.46
C GLY A 76 2.86 18.49 2.06
N GLY A 77 1.93 19.24 2.64
CA GLY A 77 0.88 18.81 3.59
C GLY A 77 -0.24 17.89 3.09
N CYS A 78 0.01 16.97 2.15
CA CYS A 78 -0.91 15.90 1.79
C CYS A 78 -0.14 14.56 1.77
N GLU A 79 -0.53 13.62 2.63
CA GLU A 79 0.03 12.26 2.64
C GLU A 79 -1.00 11.26 2.07
N MET A 80 -0.53 10.23 1.37
CA MET A 80 -1.38 9.30 0.64
C MET A 80 -0.72 7.92 0.67
N TRP A 81 -1.47 6.90 1.09
CA TRP A 81 -1.02 5.50 1.09
C TRP A 81 -1.99 4.64 0.28
N LEU A 82 -1.49 3.66 -0.48
CA LEU A 82 -2.30 2.50 -0.87
C LEU A 82 -2.27 1.49 0.29
N LEU A 83 -3.44 1.09 0.76
CA LEU A 83 -3.63 -0.10 1.59
C LEU A 83 -4.09 -1.27 0.72
#